data_AF-A0ABF7QLG1-F1
#
_entry.id   AF-A0ABF7QLG1-F1
#
_cell.length_a   1.000
_cell.length_b   1.000
_cell.length_c   1.000
_cell.angle_alpha   90.00
_cell.angle_beta   90.00
_cell.angle_gamma   90.00
#
_symmetry.space_group_name_H-M   'P 1'
#
loop_
_entity.id
_entity.type
_entity.pdbx_description
1 polymer ?
#
loop_
_entity_poly.entity_id
_entity_poly.type
_entity_poly.pdbx_seq_one_letter_code
_entity_poly.pdbx_strand_id
1 'polypeptide(L)'
;MAKGIEIRAAHFPGRAPIDTYGNGGFRFADMSHRGSILCLPSGIHGWDMDMSKPLSPENFRRVLDEADDIEVLLVGTGTELRRLPEALKQALKARGIASDPMSTGAAVRTFNIMLAEQRAVAAALIAV
;
A
#
# COMPACT_ATOMS: atom_id res chain seq x y z
N MET A 1 24.73 17.11 -13.57
CA MET A 1 24.52 16.00 -14.51
C MET A 1 23.34 15.19 -13.99
N ALA A 2 22.20 15.20 -14.69
CA ALA A 2 21.05 14.42 -14.24
C ALA A 2 21.38 12.93 -14.41
N LYS A 3 21.45 12.18 -13.29
CA LYS A 3 21.52 10.72 -13.35
C LYS A 3 20.31 10.24 -14.17
N GLY A 4 20.58 9.48 -15.22
CA GLY A 4 19.55 8.91 -16.08
C GLY A 4 18.54 8.10 -15.26
N ILE A 5 17.31 8.03 -15.76
CA ILE A 5 16.23 7.24 -15.14
C ILE A 5 16.66 5.77 -15.16
N GLU A 6 16.89 5.19 -13.99
CA GLU A 6 17.22 3.78 -13.83
C GLU A 6 15.92 3.01 -13.54
N ILE A 7 15.44 2.23 -14.52
CA ILE A 7 14.24 1.40 -14.37
C ILE A 7 14.65 0.13 -13.63
N ARG A 8 14.18 -0.03 -12.40
CA ARG A 8 14.38 -1.24 -11.58
C ARG A 8 13.06 -2.02 -11.49
N ALA A 9 13.15 -3.29 -11.12
CA ALA A 9 11.97 -4.03 -10.67
C ALA A 9 11.30 -3.23 -9.55
N ALA A 10 9.96 -3.16 -9.56
CA ALA A 10 9.15 -2.38 -8.63
C ALA A 10 9.17 -2.99 -7.21
N HIS A 11 10.35 -3.01 -6.61
CA HIS A 11 10.63 -3.56 -5.30
C HIS A 11 11.73 -2.73 -4.62
N PHE A 12 11.40 -2.17 -3.46
CA PHE A 12 12.36 -1.59 -2.53
C PHE A 12 12.43 -2.48 -1.29
N PRO A 13 13.60 -3.06 -0.94
CA PRO A 13 13.76 -4.05 0.12
C PRO A 13 13.79 -3.40 1.52
N GLY A 14 12.69 -2.75 1.89
CA GLY A 14 12.49 -2.10 3.18
C GLY A 14 11.21 -1.29 3.23
N ARG A 15 10.85 -0.81 4.43
CA ARG A 15 9.75 0.15 4.60
C ARG A 15 10.31 1.56 4.57
N ALA A 16 9.66 2.45 3.84
CA ALA A 16 10.03 3.86 3.76
C ALA A 16 8.77 4.73 3.87
N PRO A 17 8.88 5.94 4.42
CA PRO A 17 7.83 6.93 4.31
C PRO A 17 7.52 7.24 2.84
N ILE A 18 6.26 7.55 2.56
CA ILE A 18 5.85 8.06 1.25
C ILE A 18 6.01 9.59 1.25
N ASP A 19 6.91 10.10 0.42
CA ASP A 19 7.23 11.52 0.32
C ASP A 19 6.16 12.29 -0.45
N THR A 20 5.61 11.69 -1.51
CA THR A 20 4.62 12.32 -2.38
C THR A 20 3.74 11.27 -3.06
N TYR A 21 2.47 11.63 -3.34
CA TYR A 21 1.54 10.84 -4.14
C TYR A 21 0.87 11.72 -5.21
N GLY A 22 0.30 11.09 -6.24
CA GLY A 22 -0.42 11.77 -7.32
C GLY A 22 0.24 11.56 -8.69
N ASN A 23 -0.35 12.11 -9.75
CA ASN A 23 0.10 11.90 -11.14
C ASN A 23 0.23 10.40 -11.50
N GLY A 24 -0.65 9.58 -10.94
CA GLY A 24 -0.66 8.14 -11.14
C GLY A 24 0.48 7.39 -10.45
N GLY A 25 1.06 7.91 -9.37
CA GLY A 25 2.16 7.21 -8.68
C GLY A 25 2.54 7.76 -7.32
N PHE A 26 3.71 7.33 -6.86
CA PHE A 26 4.27 7.61 -5.54
C PHE A 26 5.77 7.92 -5.62
N ARG A 27 6.26 8.68 -4.65
CA ARG A 27 7.69 8.88 -4.39
C ARG A 27 8.02 8.48 -2.96
N PHE A 28 9.13 7.78 -2.79
CA PHE A 28 9.63 7.28 -1.51
C PHE A 28 11.10 6.92 -1.68
N ALA A 29 11.92 7.06 -0.63
CA ALA A 29 13.33 6.65 -0.62
C ALA A 29 14.14 7.13 -1.85
N ASP A 30 13.93 8.39 -2.26
CA ASP A 30 14.52 9.01 -3.46
C ASP A 30 14.16 8.32 -4.80
N MET A 31 13.18 7.41 -4.78
CA MET A 31 12.66 6.70 -5.94
C MET A 31 11.28 7.23 -6.34
N SER A 32 10.91 6.98 -7.60
CA SER A 32 9.56 7.21 -8.11
C SER A 32 9.00 5.94 -8.70
N HIS A 33 7.75 5.64 -8.37
CA HIS A 33 7.02 4.49 -8.89
C HIS A 33 5.71 4.97 -9.51
N ARG A 34 5.44 4.55 -10.76
CA ARG A 34 4.13 4.74 -11.40
C ARG A 34 3.24 3.53 -11.14
N GLY A 35 1.99 3.79 -10.80
CA GLY A 35 0.99 2.80 -10.46
C GLY A 35 0.87 2.58 -8.95
N SER A 36 -0.03 1.68 -8.61
CA SER A 36 -0.36 1.34 -7.22
C SER A 36 0.77 0.56 -6.55
N ILE A 37 0.83 0.63 -5.22
CA ILE A 37 1.87 -0.04 -4.42
C ILE A 37 1.29 -0.75 -3.20
N LEU A 38 1.99 -1.78 -2.75
CA LEU A 38 1.85 -2.40 -1.44
C LEU A 38 3.09 -2.06 -0.62
N CYS A 39 2.91 -1.41 0.53
CA CYS A 39 3.95 -1.19 1.53
C CYS A 39 3.81 -2.28 2.59
N LEU A 40 4.70 -3.29 2.54
CA LEU A 40 4.65 -4.49 3.36
C LEU A 40 5.90 -4.61 4.24
N PRO A 41 5.91 -5.52 5.24
CA PRO A 41 7.11 -5.80 6.03
C PRO A 41 8.34 -6.14 5.19
N SER A 42 8.16 -6.92 4.12
CA SER A 42 9.25 -7.30 3.19
C SER A 42 9.75 -6.16 2.30
N GLY A 43 8.96 -5.09 2.12
CA GLY A 43 9.32 -4.01 1.24
C GLY A 43 8.14 -3.26 0.61
N ILE A 44 8.46 -2.30 -0.25
CA ILE A 44 7.47 -1.63 -1.11
C ILE A 44 7.46 -2.33 -2.46
N HIS A 45 6.29 -2.82 -2.86
CA HIS A 45 6.07 -3.60 -4.08
C HIS A 45 5.11 -2.89 -5.03
N GLY A 46 5.37 -2.98 -6.32
CA GLY A 46 4.37 -2.66 -7.34
C GLY A 46 3.14 -3.54 -7.20
N TRP A 47 1.96 -2.94 -7.33
CA TRP A 47 0.68 -3.61 -7.19
C TRP A 47 -0.17 -3.34 -8.43
N ASP A 48 -0.54 -4.41 -9.14
CA ASP A 48 -1.37 -4.31 -10.35
C ASP A 48 -2.85 -4.03 -9.99
N MET A 49 -3.11 -2.83 -9.49
CA MET A 49 -4.42 -2.35 -9.08
C MET A 49 -4.69 -0.94 -9.58
N ASP A 50 -5.96 -0.67 -9.84
CA ASP A 50 -6.49 0.64 -10.16
C ASP A 50 -7.89 0.79 -9.53
N MET A 51 -8.53 1.95 -9.75
CA MET A 51 -9.85 2.23 -9.19
C MET A 51 -10.99 1.42 -9.81
N SER A 52 -10.81 0.78 -10.97
CA SER A 52 -11.82 -0.07 -11.60
C SER A 52 -11.80 -1.50 -11.07
N LYS A 53 -10.65 -1.98 -10.59
CA LYS A 53 -10.48 -3.36 -10.12
C LYS A 53 -11.15 -3.60 -8.76
N PRO A 54 -11.65 -4.83 -8.52
CA PRO A 54 -12.34 -5.17 -7.28
C PRO A 54 -11.37 -5.27 -6.09
N LEU A 55 -11.84 -4.88 -4.91
CA LEU A 55 -11.13 -5.09 -3.64
C LEU A 55 -11.42 -6.51 -3.15
N SER A 56 -10.75 -7.51 -3.73
CA SER A 56 -10.99 -8.93 -3.45
C SER A 56 -9.79 -9.60 -2.75
N PRO A 57 -9.99 -10.72 -2.03
CA PRO A 57 -8.88 -11.45 -1.40
C PRO A 57 -7.74 -11.79 -2.37
N GLU A 58 -8.06 -12.13 -3.62
CA GLU A 58 -7.09 -12.49 -4.66
C GLU A 58 -6.14 -11.33 -4.97
N ASN A 59 -6.68 -10.11 -5.06
CA ASN A 59 -5.87 -8.91 -5.29
C ASN A 59 -5.02 -8.51 -4.07
N PHE A 60 -5.34 -9.05 -2.89
CA PHE A 60 -4.64 -8.82 -1.63
C PHE A 60 -3.78 -10.02 -1.20
N ARG A 61 -3.58 -11.02 -2.07
CA ARG A 61 -2.86 -12.26 -1.74
C ARG A 61 -1.50 -12.01 -1.08
N ARG A 62 -0.70 -11.07 -1.59
CA ARG A 62 0.62 -10.75 -1.00
C ARG A 62 0.52 -10.21 0.43
N VAL A 63 -0.52 -9.43 0.73
CA VAL A 63 -0.77 -8.97 2.10
C VAL A 63 -1.09 -10.15 3.02
N LEU A 64 -1.90 -11.10 2.54
CA LEU A 64 -2.30 -12.29 3.30
C LEU A 64 -1.13 -13.27 3.51
N ASP A 65 -0.23 -13.35 2.53
CA ASP A 65 1.00 -14.16 2.57
C ASP A 65 1.99 -13.61 3.62
N GLU A 66 1.99 -12.30 3.87
CA GLU A 66 2.85 -11.62 4.87
C GLU A 66 2.10 -11.26 6.16
N ALA A 67 0.93 -11.86 6.40
CA ALA A 67 0.02 -11.43 7.47
C ALA A 67 0.60 -11.54 8.89
N ASP A 68 1.55 -12.46 9.10
CA ASP A 68 2.09 -12.75 10.44
C ASP A 68 2.84 -11.53 11.05
N ASP A 69 3.30 -10.59 10.21
CA ASP A 69 4.00 -9.37 10.60
C ASP A 69 3.16 -8.09 10.42
N ILE A 70 1.84 -8.23 10.25
CA ILE A 70 0.91 -7.11 9.99
C ILE A 70 -0.23 -7.12 11.02
N GLU A 71 -0.33 -6.07 11.82
CA GLU A 71 -1.47 -5.84 12.72
C GLU A 71 -2.55 -4.98 12.05
N VAL A 72 -2.12 -3.97 11.28
CA VAL A 72 -3.02 -2.99 10.66
C VAL A 72 -2.71 -2.84 9.18
N LEU A 73 -3.74 -2.96 8.34
CA LEU A 73 -3.69 -2.63 6.92
C LEU A 73 -4.51 -1.37 6.64
N LEU A 74 -3.83 -0.32 6.22
CA LEU A 74 -4.45 0.88 5.66
C LEU A 74 -4.74 0.65 4.18
N VAL A 75 -5.99 0.84 3.75
CA VAL A 75 -6.37 0.63 2.34
C VAL A 75 -6.69 1.98 1.71
N GLY A 76 -5.73 2.51 0.95
CA GLY A 76 -5.89 3.70 0.11
C GLY A 76 -6.66 3.34 -1.16
N THR A 77 -7.94 3.69 -1.20
CA THR A 77 -8.88 3.18 -2.20
C THR A 77 -9.03 4.05 -3.46
N GLY A 78 -8.19 5.08 -3.61
CA GLY A 78 -8.24 6.07 -4.68
C GLY A 78 -8.54 7.46 -4.15
N THR A 79 -9.25 8.27 -4.93
CA THR A 79 -9.62 9.65 -4.56
C THR A 79 -10.61 9.70 -3.40
N GLU A 80 -11.49 8.70 -3.32
CA GLU A 80 -12.57 8.58 -2.35
C GLU A 80 -12.52 7.24 -1.62
N LEU A 81 -13.13 7.19 -0.43
CA LEU A 81 -13.26 5.95 0.34
C LEU A 81 -14.16 4.96 -0.41
N ARG A 82 -13.65 3.75 -0.63
CA ARG A 82 -14.44 2.59 -1.06
C ARG A 82 -14.55 1.58 0.08
N ARG A 83 -15.77 1.13 0.37
CA ARG A 83 -15.99 0.11 1.40
C ARG A 83 -15.34 -1.21 0.97
N LEU A 84 -14.65 -1.85 1.90
CA LEU A 84 -14.12 -3.19 1.67
C LEU A 84 -15.27 -4.21 1.56
N PRO A 85 -15.29 -5.04 0.50
CA PRO A 85 -16.22 -6.17 0.40
C PRO A 85 -16.11 -7.11 1.60
N GLU A 86 -17.22 -7.76 1.96
CA GLU A 86 -17.28 -8.65 3.12
C GLU A 86 -16.24 -9.78 3.05
N ALA A 87 -16.08 -10.39 1.87
CA ALA A 87 -15.10 -11.45 1.65
C ALA A 87 -13.66 -11.01 1.98
N LEU A 88 -13.27 -9.79 1.57
CA LEU A 88 -11.94 -9.26 1.87
C LEU A 88 -11.78 -8.95 3.36
N LYS A 89 -12.78 -8.33 4.00
CA LYS A 89 -12.74 -8.06 5.45
C LYS A 89 -12.59 -9.35 6.26
N GLN A 90 -13.33 -10.40 5.89
CA GLN A 90 -13.23 -11.70 6.58
C GLN A 90 -11.88 -12.37 6.34
N ALA A 91 -11.35 -12.32 5.12
CA ALA A 91 -10.02 -12.86 4.82
C ALA A 91 -8.91 -12.18 5.65
N LEU A 92 -8.94 -10.85 5.75
CA LEU A 92 -7.98 -10.08 6.57
C LEU A 92 -8.15 -10.39 8.06
N LYS A 93 -9.40 -10.36 8.56
CA LYS A 93 -9.71 -10.65 9.97
C LYS A 93 -9.30 -12.07 10.38
N ALA A 94 -9.50 -13.06 9.51
CA ALA A 94 -9.09 -14.44 9.76
C ALA A 94 -7.56 -14.60 9.94
N ARG A 95 -6.78 -13.62 9.44
CA ARG A 95 -5.33 -13.55 9.62
C ARG A 95 -4.92 -12.56 10.72
N GLY A 96 -5.86 -12.06 11.52
CA GLY A 96 -5.59 -11.12 12.62
C GLY A 96 -5.37 -9.66 12.20
N ILE A 97 -5.58 -9.33 10.92
CA ILE A 97 -5.32 -7.98 10.40
C ILE A 97 -6.55 -7.08 10.59
N ALA A 98 -6.38 -5.96 11.28
CA ALA A 98 -7.35 -4.88 11.28
C ALA A 98 -7.24 -4.08 9.98
N SER A 99 -8.35 -3.87 9.27
CA SER A 99 -8.36 -3.17 7.99
C SER A 99 -9.11 -1.84 8.07
N ASP A 100 -8.51 -0.75 7.57
CA ASP A 100 -9.12 0.58 7.57
C ASP A 100 -9.11 1.20 6.15
N PRO A 101 -10.25 1.19 5.43
CA PRO A 101 -10.35 1.82 4.11
C PRO A 101 -10.50 3.33 4.20
N MET A 102 -9.74 4.05 3.38
CA MET A 102 -9.80 5.52 3.28
C MET A 102 -9.35 5.99 1.88
N SER A 103 -9.34 7.30 1.63
CA SER A 103 -8.72 7.84 0.42
C SER A 103 -7.21 7.61 0.44
N THR A 104 -6.57 7.49 -0.73
CA THR A 104 -5.12 7.24 -0.84
C THR A 104 -4.31 8.31 -0.13
N GLY A 105 -4.70 9.58 -0.23
CA GLY A 105 -4.01 10.67 0.46
C GLY A 105 -4.11 10.55 1.99
N ALA A 106 -5.24 10.10 2.53
CA ALA A 106 -5.39 9.84 3.96
C ALA A 106 -4.53 8.65 4.39
N ALA A 107 -4.57 7.55 3.63
CA ALA A 107 -3.78 6.35 3.91
C ALA A 107 -2.28 6.64 3.94
N VAL A 108 -1.77 7.45 2.99
CA VAL A 108 -0.36 7.88 2.96
C VAL A 108 0.04 8.60 4.24
N ARG A 109 -0.77 9.58 4.70
CA ARG A 109 -0.47 10.33 5.93
C ARG A 109 -0.49 9.43 7.15
N THR A 110 -1.52 8.61 7.31
CA THR A 110 -1.67 7.70 8.45
C THR A 110 -0.55 6.65 8.46
N PHE A 111 -0.20 6.11 7.30
CA PHE A 111 0.90 5.14 7.15
C PHE A 111 2.22 5.74 7.64
N ASN A 112 2.57 6.95 7.20
CA ASN A 112 3.82 7.59 7.61
C ASN A 112 3.88 7.83 9.13
N ILE A 113 2.76 8.22 9.76
CA ILE A 113 2.68 8.40 11.22
C ILE A 113 2.91 7.06 11.93
N MET A 114 2.14 6.03 11.57
CA MET A 114 2.24 4.72 12.20
C MET A 114 3.60 4.04 11.96
N LEU A 115 4.21 4.28 10.80
CA LEU A 115 5.55 3.81 10.49
C LEU A 115 6.59 4.48 11.40
N ALA A 116 6.48 5.80 11.63
CA ALA A 116 7.36 6.53 12.55
C ALA A 116 7.18 6.07 14.01
N GLU A 117 5.97 5.66 14.39
CA GLU A 117 5.66 5.04 15.68
C GLU A 117 6.13 3.57 15.78
N GLN A 118 6.80 3.04 14.75
CA GLN A 118 7.29 1.65 14.68
C GLN A 118 6.20 0.59 14.86
N ARG A 119 4.96 0.89 14.45
CA ARG A 119 3.85 -0.06 14.49
C ARG A 119 3.96 -1.11 13.38
N ALA A 120 3.34 -2.27 13.59
CA ALA A 120 3.19 -3.32 12.58
C ALA A 120 2.12 -2.94 11.53
N VAL A 121 2.36 -1.83 10.83
CA VAL A 121 1.48 -1.27 9.81
C VAL A 121 1.93 -1.66 8.41
N ALA A 122 0.97 -2.04 7.58
CA ALA A 122 1.08 -2.17 6.13
C ALA A 122 0.12 -1.21 5.43
N ALA A 123 0.37 -0.92 4.16
CA ALA A 123 -0.52 -0.10 3.34
C ALA A 123 -0.72 -0.67 1.95
N ALA A 124 -1.96 -0.67 1.47
CA ALA A 124 -2.31 -0.96 0.08
C ALA A 124 -2.82 0.33 -0.57
N LEU A 125 -2.05 0.91 -1.49
CA LEU A 125 -2.26 2.27 -1.98
C LEU A 125 -2.55 2.28 -3.47
N ILE A 126 -3.79 2.62 -3.82
CA ILE A 126 -4.20 2.80 -5.23
C ILE A 126 -3.74 4.17 -5.70
N ALA A 127 -2.98 4.20 -6.81
CA ALA A 127 -2.52 5.44 -7.40
C ALA A 127 -3.67 6.30 -7.93
N VAL A 128 -3.53 7.62 -7.79
CA VAL A 128 -4.50 8.65 -8.20
C VAL A 128 -3.85 9.71 -9.09
#